data_AF-A0AA38GV16-F1
#
_entry.id   AF-A0AA38GV16-F1
#
_cell.length_a   1.000
_cell.length_b   1.000
_cell.length_c   1.000
_cell.angle_alpha   90.00
_cell.angle_beta   90.00
_cell.angle_gamma   90.00
#
_symmetry.space_group_name_H-M   'P 1'
#
loop_
_entity.id
_entity.type
_entity.pdbx_description
1 polymer ?
#
loop_
_entity_poly.entity_id
_entity_poly.type
_entity_poly.pdbx_seq_one_letter_code
_entity_poly.pdbx_strand_id
1 'polypeptide(L)'
;MENDPYSAAASLRAVPRAATMGAPDYQTMDQSPYRNPSYQSPLNRPEKSRSGESRFSPSATFEYNGRIAIALVPCAVLLLEMGGVAVMATLTVGLMISYILDALQLKQGAFFGIWSTLIISQLAFVLGGSLLSADPAQLQQVRIVNGAIALVVVTVCLEIRVVFYSFGRYLHVAPPWNYVLVTITMLGGASAAGAYGIGLVSSSIGSAVFTGVTILVSLTGSLVVGMPLKFLPAPIVAGFYISQFFTKKSLSSYFIFVISASLPVAWFVVHNYWSLNIWLAGMALKSFCKFIIASAVLAMAIPGLVLLPSKAHFVTEFGLMSHALLVCYLENQLYNYSSIYYFGFDDDVMYPSYMVITTTVLGLALVRRLALDNRIGPKAVWILTCLYAAKLSMLFLTSKTVLWVAVILLLAISPPLLLYKEKSKAGSKMKPWQAFSHATVIALSVWYCRNTIFEALQWWNGRPPPDALLLGFIILLSGLGCIPIVARHFSHILLAKRVLLLVVVVGVLFIFMQPPIPDTWSFQSNFTVIPESSVDDITIYGSVEKKPSWPSWLLIGTIVTSLAAVTKIIPVQYVVELRLLYAVGVGITLGIYICAEFFIQAPILHALLVGAVTCASIFVVFTHLPSSSSP
;
A
#
# COMPACT_ATOMS: atom_id res chain seq x y z
N MET A 1 -9.38 65.12 43.56
CA MET A 1 -8.80 65.68 44.80
C MET A 1 -8.63 64.49 45.72
N GLU A 2 -7.44 64.02 46.09
CA GLU A 2 -6.11 64.61 46.04
C GLU A 2 -5.08 63.52 46.39
N ASN A 3 -4.11 63.37 45.49
CA ASN A 3 -2.69 63.05 45.67
C ASN A 3 -2.16 61.71 46.24
N ASP A 4 -1.12 61.30 45.52
CA ASP A 4 -0.16 60.19 45.63
C ASP A 4 0.31 59.79 47.03
N PRO A 5 0.91 58.58 47.09
CA PRO A 5 2.27 58.54 47.61
C PRO A 5 3.22 57.70 46.74
N TYR A 6 4.34 58.31 46.35
CA TYR A 6 5.56 57.59 45.96
C TYR A 6 6.45 57.33 47.18
N SER A 7 7.20 56.22 47.09
CA SER A 7 8.42 55.87 47.84
C SER A 7 8.18 55.28 49.25
N ALA A 8 8.88 54.26 49.74
CA ALA A 8 9.96 53.36 49.33
C ALA A 8 9.92 52.18 50.37
N ALA A 9 10.58 51.02 50.32
CA ALA A 9 11.84 50.62 49.69
C ALA A 9 12.01 49.07 49.76
N ALA A 10 12.83 48.56 48.82
CA ALA A 10 13.80 47.45 48.93
C ALA A 10 13.29 46.00 49.16
N SER A 11 13.82 44.93 48.55
CA SER A 11 14.88 44.65 47.56
C SER A 11 14.72 43.16 47.15
N LEU A 12 15.00 42.70 45.94
CA LEU A 12 16.31 42.15 45.54
C LEU A 12 16.26 41.59 44.09
N ARG A 13 17.21 42.06 43.26
CA ARG A 13 18.04 41.41 42.20
C ARG A 13 17.40 40.43 41.19
N ALA A 14 17.76 40.38 39.91
CA ALA A 14 18.61 41.19 39.01
C ALA A 14 18.55 40.55 37.61
N VAL A 15 18.42 41.35 36.54
CA VAL A 15 19.21 41.22 35.28
C VAL A 15 19.30 42.63 34.65
N PRO A 16 20.50 43.19 34.39
CA PRO A 16 20.66 44.47 33.72
C PRO A 16 20.89 44.33 32.20
N ARG A 17 20.47 45.39 31.49
CA ARG A 17 20.77 45.73 30.09
C ARG A 17 22.28 45.88 29.82
N ALA A 18 22.66 45.64 28.57
CA ALA A 18 23.72 46.40 27.90
C ALA A 18 23.29 46.71 26.46
N ALA A 19 23.64 47.92 26.01
CA ALA A 19 23.29 48.47 24.72
C ALA A 19 24.50 48.47 23.77
N THR A 20 24.16 48.65 22.49
CA THR A 20 24.91 49.31 21.40
C THR A 20 26.06 48.61 20.64
N MET A 21 25.94 48.82 19.32
CA MET A 21 26.97 48.98 18.27
C MET A 21 27.36 47.80 17.37
N GLY A 22 27.15 48.02 16.06
CA GLY A 22 27.94 47.43 14.98
C GLY A 22 27.13 46.90 13.78
N ALA A 23 26.76 47.78 12.84
CA ALA A 23 26.40 47.40 11.46
C ALA A 23 27.39 48.08 10.49
N PRO A 24 27.97 47.30 9.56
CA PRO A 24 28.03 47.66 8.13
C PRO A 24 27.78 46.40 7.25
N ASP A 25 27.53 46.38 5.94
CA ASP A 25 27.53 47.35 4.84
C ASP A 25 26.59 46.78 3.75
N TYR A 26 25.74 47.61 3.14
CA TYR A 26 25.14 47.36 1.83
C TYR A 26 25.50 48.55 0.95
N GLN A 27 26.40 48.34 -0.02
CA GLN A 27 26.67 49.30 -1.08
C GLN A 27 25.75 49.06 -2.28
N THR A 28 25.05 50.14 -2.63
CA THR A 28 24.25 50.40 -3.82
C THR A 28 25.12 50.79 -5.02
N MET A 29 24.76 50.32 -6.22
CA MET A 29 24.96 50.94 -7.55
C MET A 29 24.19 50.06 -8.55
N ASP A 30 23.47 50.49 -9.58
CA ASP A 30 23.01 51.78 -10.09
C ASP A 30 21.88 51.43 -11.08
N GLN A 31 20.75 52.14 -11.04
CA GLN A 31 19.72 52.07 -12.08
C GLN A 31 20.01 53.14 -13.14
N SER A 32 20.20 52.73 -14.40
CA SER A 32 19.98 53.61 -15.56
C SER A 32 19.46 52.81 -16.78
N PRO A 33 18.78 53.48 -17.73
CA PRO A 33 17.67 52.90 -18.49
C PRO A 33 17.99 52.56 -19.97
N TYR A 34 17.06 51.87 -20.64
CA TYR A 34 16.98 51.59 -22.08
C TYR A 34 18.05 50.67 -22.71
N ARG A 35 17.65 49.44 -23.07
CA ARG A 35 17.90 48.88 -24.42
C ARG A 35 17.08 47.62 -24.69
N ASN A 36 16.11 47.75 -25.60
CA ASN A 36 15.58 46.63 -26.39
C ASN A 36 16.70 46.07 -27.28
N PRO A 37 16.77 44.75 -27.45
CA PRO A 37 17.16 44.17 -28.72
C PRO A 37 16.01 43.32 -29.27
N SER A 38 15.31 43.94 -30.22
CA SER A 38 14.92 43.36 -31.51
C SER A 38 14.86 41.82 -31.60
N TYR A 39 13.62 41.34 -31.77
CA TYR A 39 13.32 40.16 -32.58
C TYR A 39 14.04 40.27 -33.93
N GLN A 40 15.05 39.44 -34.13
CA GLN A 40 15.57 39.10 -35.45
C GLN A 40 15.35 37.60 -35.65
N SER A 41 14.33 37.31 -36.45
CA SER A 41 14.15 36.05 -37.14
C SER A 41 15.27 35.86 -38.16
N PRO A 42 15.95 34.69 -38.19
CA PRO A 42 16.62 34.21 -39.37
C PRO A 42 15.65 33.29 -40.13
N LEU A 43 15.19 33.78 -41.28
CA LEU A 43 14.65 32.95 -42.34
C LEU A 43 15.68 31.89 -42.81
N ASN A 44 15.14 30.75 -43.22
CA ASN A 44 15.65 29.83 -44.24
C ASN A 44 17.00 29.14 -43.99
N ARG A 45 16.90 27.91 -43.44
CA ARG A 45 17.74 26.80 -43.86
C ARG A 45 16.85 25.59 -44.21
N PRO A 46 16.95 25.01 -45.41
CA PRO A 46 16.16 23.84 -45.76
C PRO A 46 16.82 22.61 -45.13
N GLU A 47 16.29 22.17 -43.99
CA GLU A 47 16.63 20.83 -43.50
C GLU A 47 15.91 19.79 -44.35
N LYS A 48 16.74 19.06 -45.08
CA LYS A 48 16.40 17.91 -45.90
C LYS A 48 15.75 16.86 -45.01
N SER A 49 14.42 16.75 -45.09
CA SER A 49 13.65 15.70 -44.44
C SER A 49 14.12 14.34 -44.95
N ARG A 50 14.93 13.64 -44.14
CA ARG A 50 15.01 12.19 -44.22
C ARG A 50 13.73 11.66 -43.59
N SER A 51 12.77 11.32 -44.44
CA SER A 51 11.63 10.46 -44.14
C SER A 51 12.14 9.11 -43.62
N GLY A 52 12.36 9.04 -42.30
CA GLY A 52 12.42 7.78 -41.56
C GLY A 52 11.01 7.48 -41.06
N GLU A 53 10.42 6.43 -41.59
CA GLU A 53 9.08 5.92 -41.28
C GLU A 53 8.72 6.04 -39.79
N SER A 54 7.79 6.93 -39.46
CA SER A 54 7.01 6.87 -38.22
C SER A 54 6.10 5.65 -38.30
N ARG A 55 6.59 4.49 -37.86
CA ARG A 55 5.92 3.19 -38.02
C ARG A 55 4.75 2.94 -37.07
N PHE A 56 4.13 3.98 -36.53
CA PHE A 56 2.90 3.87 -35.75
C PHE A 56 1.94 4.99 -36.13
N SER A 57 1.17 4.75 -37.18
CA SER A 57 -0.12 5.41 -37.36
C SER A 57 -1.14 4.65 -36.51
N PRO A 58 -1.97 5.31 -35.67
CA PRO A 58 -2.96 4.68 -34.83
C PRO A 58 -4.23 4.39 -35.63
N SER A 59 -4.13 3.60 -36.69
CA SER A 59 -5.28 3.13 -37.44
C SER A 59 -5.01 1.79 -38.11
N ALA A 60 -6.02 0.93 -38.05
CA ALA A 60 -6.17 -0.35 -38.74
C ALA A 60 -5.53 -1.59 -38.06
N THR A 61 -6.44 -2.38 -37.48
CA THR A 61 -6.48 -3.87 -37.53
C THR A 61 -5.37 -4.70 -36.88
N PHE A 62 -5.81 -5.85 -36.40
CA PHE A 62 -5.11 -6.88 -35.64
C PHE A 62 -4.00 -7.60 -36.46
N GLU A 63 -3.03 -6.87 -37.00
CA GLU A 63 -2.11 -7.39 -38.02
C GLU A 63 -0.91 -8.16 -37.43
N TYR A 64 -0.56 -7.94 -36.15
CA TYR A 64 0.61 -8.57 -35.52
C TYR A 64 0.36 -9.89 -34.79
N ASN A 65 -0.89 -10.37 -34.71
CA ASN A 65 -1.25 -11.56 -33.92
C ASN A 65 -1.41 -12.86 -34.71
N GLY A 66 -1.43 -12.83 -36.05
CA GLY A 66 -1.51 -14.07 -36.85
C GLY A 66 -0.33 -15.02 -36.58
N ARG A 67 0.89 -14.47 -36.45
CA ARG A 67 2.11 -15.25 -36.17
C ARG A 67 2.14 -15.81 -34.75
N ILE A 68 1.61 -15.07 -33.78
CA ILE A 68 1.54 -15.48 -32.37
C ILE A 68 0.42 -16.51 -32.18
N ALA A 69 -0.74 -16.33 -32.82
CA ALA A 69 -1.83 -17.28 -32.82
C ALA A 69 -1.41 -18.60 -33.50
N ILE A 70 -0.76 -18.55 -34.67
CA ILE A 70 -0.24 -19.74 -35.36
C ILE A 70 0.83 -20.46 -34.51
N ALA A 71 1.63 -19.73 -33.73
CA ALA A 71 2.62 -20.32 -32.80
C ALA A 71 1.98 -20.90 -31.52
N LEU A 72 0.85 -20.36 -31.08
CA LEU A 72 0.14 -20.79 -29.86
C LEU A 72 -0.86 -21.91 -30.10
N VAL A 73 -1.40 -22.06 -31.31
CA VAL A 73 -2.36 -23.12 -31.66
C VAL A 73 -1.79 -24.53 -31.42
N PRO A 74 -0.56 -24.88 -31.87
CA PRO A 74 0.02 -26.19 -31.58
C PRO A 74 0.24 -26.43 -30.08
N CYS A 75 0.63 -25.38 -29.34
CA CYS A 75 0.82 -25.45 -27.88
C CYS A 75 -0.50 -25.63 -27.13
N ALA A 76 -1.57 -24.97 -27.58
CA ALA A 76 -2.91 -25.14 -27.03
C ALA A 76 -3.45 -26.53 -27.34
N VAL A 77 -3.31 -27.02 -28.58
CA VAL A 77 -3.75 -28.37 -28.98
C VAL A 77 -3.03 -29.45 -28.18
N LEU A 78 -1.71 -29.36 -28.00
CA LEU A 78 -0.93 -30.30 -27.16
C LEU A 78 -1.35 -30.24 -25.68
N LEU A 79 -1.64 -29.07 -25.14
CA LEU A 79 -2.10 -28.92 -23.75
C LEU A 79 -3.54 -29.44 -23.55
N LEU A 80 -4.41 -29.28 -24.55
CA LEU A 80 -5.79 -29.77 -24.53
C LEU A 80 -5.84 -31.31 -24.66
N GLU A 81 -4.99 -31.91 -25.50
CA GLU A 81 -4.94 -33.37 -25.69
C GLU A 81 -4.32 -34.11 -24.50
N MET A 82 -3.32 -33.53 -23.84
CA MET A 82 -2.54 -34.25 -22.81
C MET A 82 -2.88 -33.86 -21.36
N GLY A 83 -3.45 -32.67 -21.12
CA GLY A 83 -3.48 -32.05 -19.78
C GLY A 83 -4.70 -32.32 -18.90
N GLY A 84 -5.70 -33.03 -19.40
CA GLY A 84 -6.90 -33.36 -18.63
C GLY A 84 -7.71 -32.14 -18.16
N VAL A 85 -8.70 -32.37 -17.29
CA VAL A 85 -9.71 -31.37 -16.90
C VAL A 85 -9.09 -30.12 -16.24
N ALA A 86 -8.01 -30.27 -15.47
CA ALA A 86 -7.36 -29.15 -14.77
C ALA A 86 -6.66 -28.18 -15.73
N VAL A 87 -6.00 -28.69 -16.76
CA VAL A 87 -5.33 -27.88 -17.80
C VAL A 87 -6.36 -27.22 -18.72
N MET A 88 -7.41 -27.97 -19.08
CA MET A 88 -8.56 -27.44 -19.82
C MET A 88 -9.23 -26.26 -19.08
N ALA A 89 -9.51 -26.43 -17.77
CA ALA A 89 -10.15 -25.40 -16.95
C ALA A 89 -9.26 -24.16 -16.78
N THR A 90 -7.95 -24.36 -16.58
CA THR A 90 -7.01 -23.22 -16.44
C THR A 90 -6.83 -22.46 -17.75
N LEU A 91 -6.74 -23.15 -18.89
CA LEU A 91 -6.69 -22.51 -20.21
C LEU A 91 -7.99 -21.77 -20.54
N THR A 92 -9.15 -22.38 -20.33
CA THR A 92 -10.45 -21.73 -20.63
C THR A 92 -10.69 -20.51 -19.77
N VAL A 93 -10.54 -20.61 -18.45
CA VAL A 93 -10.71 -19.47 -17.54
C VAL A 93 -9.67 -18.38 -17.83
N GLY A 94 -8.42 -18.76 -18.06
CA GLY A 94 -7.34 -17.82 -18.32
C GLY A 94 -7.46 -17.09 -19.67
N LEU A 95 -7.91 -17.78 -20.71
CA LEU A 95 -8.24 -17.18 -22.01
C LEU A 95 -9.49 -16.29 -21.92
N MET A 96 -10.51 -16.67 -21.15
CA MET A 96 -11.67 -15.80 -20.89
C MET A 96 -11.26 -14.51 -20.17
N ILE A 97 -10.42 -14.59 -19.13
CA ILE A 97 -9.89 -13.41 -18.44
C ILE A 97 -9.07 -12.55 -19.40
N SER A 98 -8.21 -13.17 -20.22
CA SER A 98 -7.39 -12.45 -21.20
C SER A 98 -8.25 -11.74 -22.25
N TYR A 99 -9.33 -12.39 -22.71
CA TYR A 99 -10.30 -11.81 -23.64
C TYR A 99 -11.05 -10.62 -23.00
N ILE A 100 -11.49 -10.74 -21.74
CA ILE A 100 -12.15 -9.65 -21.02
C ILE A 100 -11.19 -8.46 -20.87
N LEU A 101 -9.93 -8.71 -20.50
CA LEU A 101 -8.92 -7.66 -20.38
C LEU A 101 -8.63 -6.98 -21.73
N ASP A 102 -8.61 -7.74 -22.82
CA ASP A 102 -8.44 -7.20 -24.17
C ASP A 102 -9.66 -6.37 -24.62
N ALA A 103 -10.87 -6.85 -24.33
CA ALA A 103 -12.13 -6.15 -24.60
C ALA A 103 -12.23 -4.82 -23.84
N LEU A 104 -11.63 -4.73 -22.65
CA LEU A 104 -11.50 -3.50 -21.86
C LEU A 104 -10.34 -2.59 -22.33
N GLN A 105 -9.69 -2.91 -23.46
CA GLN A 105 -8.50 -2.24 -23.99
C GLN A 105 -7.28 -2.21 -23.05
N LEU A 106 -7.24 -3.10 -22.05
CA LEU A 106 -6.09 -3.27 -21.15
C LEU A 106 -5.04 -4.19 -21.80
N LYS A 107 -4.42 -3.71 -22.88
CA LYS A 107 -3.50 -4.48 -23.75
C LYS A 107 -2.37 -5.18 -23.00
N GLN A 108 -1.78 -4.49 -22.01
CA GLN A 108 -0.73 -5.09 -21.16
C GLN A 108 -1.30 -6.19 -20.26
N GLY A 109 -2.50 -5.99 -19.71
CA GLY A 109 -3.21 -6.98 -18.89
C GLY A 109 -3.56 -8.25 -19.67
N ALA A 110 -4.06 -8.10 -20.90
CA ALA A 110 -4.37 -9.23 -21.78
C ALA A 110 -3.11 -10.04 -22.13
N PHE A 111 -2.01 -9.36 -22.46
CA PHE A 111 -0.72 -10.01 -22.73
C PHE A 111 -0.24 -10.83 -21.53
N PHE A 112 -0.22 -10.24 -20.33
CA PHE A 112 0.16 -10.96 -19.12
C PHE A 112 -0.83 -12.08 -18.75
N GLY A 113 -2.12 -11.89 -19.03
CA GLY A 113 -3.16 -12.90 -18.86
C GLY A 113 -2.84 -14.16 -19.65
N ILE A 114 -2.50 -14.03 -20.93
CA ILE A 114 -2.16 -15.16 -21.80
C ILE A 114 -0.92 -15.90 -21.29
N TRP A 115 0.15 -15.17 -20.96
CA TRP A 115 1.39 -15.80 -20.46
C TRP A 115 1.21 -16.45 -19.09
N SER A 116 0.49 -15.81 -18.17
CA SER A 116 0.19 -16.37 -16.85
C SER A 116 -0.67 -17.62 -16.97
N THR A 117 -1.64 -17.60 -17.89
CA THR A 117 -2.50 -18.75 -18.20
C THR A 117 -1.69 -19.92 -18.72
N LEU A 118 -0.75 -19.68 -19.64
CA LEU A 118 0.15 -20.70 -20.16
C LEU A 118 1.08 -21.26 -19.08
N ILE A 119 1.61 -20.42 -18.18
CA ILE A 119 2.46 -20.88 -17.06
C ILE A 119 1.63 -21.73 -16.07
N ILE A 120 0.43 -21.27 -15.71
CA ILE A 120 -0.46 -21.97 -14.79
C ILE A 120 -0.97 -23.27 -15.41
N SER A 121 -1.24 -23.30 -16.71
CA SER A 121 -1.65 -24.52 -17.41
C SER A 121 -0.52 -25.55 -17.46
N GLN A 122 0.74 -25.11 -17.60
CA GLN A 122 1.90 -26.00 -17.48
C GLN A 122 2.09 -26.51 -16.05
N LEU A 123 1.85 -25.69 -15.04
CA LEU A 123 1.90 -26.10 -13.64
C LEU A 123 0.77 -27.09 -13.31
N ALA A 124 -0.44 -26.84 -13.82
CA ALA A 124 -1.59 -27.72 -13.71
C ALA A 124 -1.34 -29.05 -14.45
N PHE A 125 -0.63 -29.03 -15.58
CA PHE A 125 -0.19 -30.23 -16.30
C PHE A 125 0.80 -31.08 -15.48
N VAL A 126 1.76 -30.43 -14.82
CA VAL A 126 2.74 -31.08 -13.96
C VAL A 126 2.11 -31.64 -12.67
N LEU A 127 1.11 -30.97 -12.11
CA LEU A 127 0.46 -31.40 -10.87
C LEU A 127 -0.72 -32.37 -11.12
N GLY A 128 -1.44 -32.21 -12.21
CA GLY A 128 -2.69 -32.91 -12.52
C GLY A 128 -2.51 -34.19 -13.33
N GLY A 129 -1.48 -35.00 -13.00
CA GLY A 129 -1.13 -36.24 -13.70
C GLY A 129 -2.36 -36.97 -14.27
N SER A 130 -2.44 -37.02 -15.60
CA SER A 130 -3.61 -37.51 -16.31
C SER A 130 -3.91 -38.98 -16.00
N LEU A 131 -5.21 -39.22 -15.80
CA LEU A 131 -5.91 -40.44 -15.41
C LEU A 131 -5.98 -41.53 -16.50
N LEU A 132 -5.20 -41.44 -17.59
CA LEU A 132 -5.19 -42.43 -18.66
C LEU A 132 -3.89 -43.23 -18.62
N SER A 133 -4.07 -44.55 -18.51
CA SER A 133 -3.07 -45.60 -18.29
C SER A 133 -1.83 -45.52 -19.21
N ALA A 134 -0.84 -44.74 -18.83
CA ALA A 134 0.50 -44.79 -19.40
C ALA A 134 1.49 -45.15 -18.29
N ASP A 135 2.47 -45.98 -18.65
CA ASP A 135 3.56 -46.42 -17.79
C ASP A 135 4.18 -45.21 -17.03
N PRO A 136 4.37 -45.28 -15.70
CA PRO A 136 4.99 -44.20 -14.93
C PRO A 136 6.32 -43.73 -15.51
N ALA A 137 7.09 -44.61 -16.15
CA ALA A 137 8.35 -44.25 -16.82
C ALA A 137 8.12 -43.38 -18.07
N GLN A 138 7.11 -43.69 -18.88
CA GLN A 138 6.74 -42.89 -20.06
C GLN A 138 6.15 -41.53 -19.67
N LEU A 139 5.32 -41.47 -18.61
CA LEU A 139 4.78 -40.21 -18.08
C LEU A 139 5.89 -39.29 -17.55
N GLN A 140 6.88 -39.85 -16.86
CA GLN A 140 8.04 -39.09 -16.39
C GLN A 140 8.87 -38.58 -17.56
N GLN A 141 9.10 -39.40 -18.60
CA GLN A 141 9.85 -39.00 -19.79
C GLN A 141 9.14 -37.85 -20.54
N VAL A 142 7.82 -37.97 -20.75
CA VAL A 142 7.01 -36.91 -21.37
C VAL A 142 7.06 -35.61 -20.55
N ARG A 143 6.97 -35.70 -19.22
CA ARG A 143 7.07 -34.54 -18.34
C ARG A 143 8.43 -33.84 -18.43
N ILE A 144 9.52 -34.60 -18.48
CA ILE A 144 10.88 -34.05 -18.60
C ILE A 144 11.06 -33.37 -19.96
N VAL A 145 10.62 -34.02 -21.05
CA VAL A 145 10.74 -33.48 -22.41
C VAL A 145 9.89 -32.21 -22.56
N ASN A 146 8.63 -32.22 -22.13
CA ASN A 146 7.76 -31.04 -22.20
C ASN A 146 8.28 -29.92 -21.30
N GLY A 147 8.77 -30.25 -20.10
CA GLY A 147 9.40 -29.28 -19.20
C GLY A 147 10.66 -28.65 -19.80
N ALA A 148 11.50 -29.43 -20.49
CA ALA A 148 12.68 -28.93 -21.16
C ALA A 148 12.33 -28.01 -22.34
N ILE A 149 11.34 -28.38 -23.17
CA ILE A 149 10.85 -27.55 -24.27
C ILE A 149 10.29 -26.23 -23.72
N ALA A 150 9.44 -26.29 -22.70
CA ALA A 150 8.87 -25.10 -22.08
C ALA A 150 9.97 -24.18 -21.51
N LEU A 151 10.97 -24.75 -20.85
CA LEU A 151 12.11 -24.02 -20.29
C LEU A 151 12.91 -23.31 -21.38
N VAL A 152 13.19 -23.97 -22.51
CA VAL A 152 13.89 -23.36 -23.66
C VAL A 152 13.05 -22.22 -24.26
N VAL A 153 11.77 -22.44 -24.52
CA VAL A 153 10.90 -21.42 -25.14
C VAL A 153 10.80 -20.18 -24.24
N VAL A 154 10.53 -20.36 -22.95
CA VAL A 154 10.41 -19.25 -22.01
C VAL A 154 11.73 -18.48 -21.87
N THR A 155 12.86 -19.19 -21.76
CA THR A 155 14.18 -18.54 -21.64
C THR A 155 14.52 -17.73 -22.88
N VAL A 156 14.33 -18.27 -24.09
CA VAL A 156 14.55 -17.55 -25.35
C VAL A 156 13.63 -16.34 -25.47
N CYS A 157 12.35 -16.46 -25.08
CA CYS A 157 11.44 -15.32 -25.08
C CYS A 157 11.91 -14.21 -24.13
N LEU A 158 12.41 -14.55 -22.94
CA LEU A 158 12.97 -13.60 -21.98
C LEU A 158 14.28 -12.98 -22.50
N GLU A 159 15.14 -13.75 -23.15
CA GLU A 159 16.36 -13.25 -23.79
C GLU A 159 16.03 -12.17 -24.82
N ILE A 160 15.12 -12.46 -25.74
CA ILE A 160 14.74 -11.52 -26.81
C ILE A 160 14.06 -10.27 -26.24
N ARG A 161 13.05 -10.44 -25.37
CA ARG A 161 12.19 -9.34 -24.91
C ARG A 161 12.78 -8.53 -23.77
N VAL A 162 13.50 -9.17 -22.85
CA VAL A 162 14.02 -8.49 -21.66
C VAL A 162 15.49 -8.15 -21.87
N VAL A 163 16.33 -9.14 -22.17
CA VAL A 163 17.79 -8.92 -22.20
C VAL A 163 18.20 -8.09 -23.42
N PHE A 164 17.89 -8.54 -24.63
CA PHE A 164 18.34 -7.84 -25.85
C PHE A 164 17.55 -6.56 -26.12
N TYR A 165 16.23 -6.60 -25.98
CA TYR A 165 15.39 -5.45 -26.27
C TYR A 165 15.50 -4.36 -25.19
N SER A 166 15.32 -4.69 -23.92
CA SER A 166 15.31 -3.67 -22.84
C SER A 166 16.71 -3.37 -22.28
N PHE A 167 17.57 -4.38 -22.15
CA PHE A 167 18.90 -4.23 -21.52
C PHE A 167 20.07 -4.29 -22.53
N GLY A 168 19.80 -4.29 -23.84
CA GLY A 168 20.83 -4.47 -24.87
C GLY A 168 21.97 -3.44 -24.80
N ARG A 169 21.69 -2.22 -24.33
CA ARG A 169 22.68 -1.14 -24.16
C ARG A 169 23.70 -1.42 -23.05
N TYR A 170 23.38 -2.30 -22.11
CA TYR A 170 24.26 -2.68 -21.00
C TYR A 170 25.13 -3.91 -21.32
N LEU A 171 24.93 -4.52 -22.49
CA LEU A 171 25.77 -5.62 -22.97
C LEU A 171 27.03 -5.02 -23.59
N HIS A 172 28.18 -5.25 -22.95
CA HIS A 172 29.45 -4.66 -23.38
C HIS A 172 30.18 -5.54 -24.40
N VAL A 173 29.78 -6.80 -24.55
CA VAL A 173 30.38 -7.73 -25.51
C VAL A 173 29.80 -7.48 -26.91
N ALA A 174 30.67 -7.46 -27.92
CA ALA A 174 30.25 -7.28 -29.31
C ALA A 174 29.51 -8.51 -29.87
N PRO A 175 28.54 -8.33 -30.78
CA PRO A 175 28.01 -9.42 -31.60
C PRO A 175 29.12 -10.14 -32.39
N PRO A 176 29.06 -11.47 -32.57
CA PRO A 176 27.98 -12.39 -32.17
C PRO A 176 28.11 -12.95 -30.74
N TRP A 177 29.19 -12.62 -30.03
CA TRP A 177 29.54 -13.23 -28.74
C TRP A 177 28.56 -12.86 -27.63
N ASN A 178 27.91 -11.69 -27.69
CA ASN A 178 26.85 -11.34 -26.76
C ASN A 178 25.68 -12.32 -26.80
N TYR A 179 25.23 -12.76 -27.98
CA TYR A 179 24.15 -13.73 -28.13
C TYR A 179 24.53 -15.06 -27.47
N VAL A 180 25.70 -15.59 -27.83
CA VAL A 180 26.20 -16.86 -27.31
C VAL A 180 26.32 -16.83 -25.79
N LEU A 181 26.94 -15.81 -25.22
CA LEU A 181 27.19 -15.74 -23.78
C LEU A 181 25.91 -15.48 -22.98
N VAL A 182 24.98 -14.65 -23.49
CA VAL A 182 23.66 -14.46 -22.87
C VAL A 182 22.89 -15.77 -22.83
N THR A 183 22.84 -16.50 -23.95
CA THR A 183 22.15 -17.79 -24.01
C THR A 183 22.80 -18.83 -23.10
N ILE A 184 24.14 -18.91 -23.05
CA ILE A 184 24.84 -19.78 -22.09
C ILE A 184 24.46 -19.42 -20.64
N THR A 185 24.38 -18.13 -20.32
CA THR A 185 24.03 -17.68 -18.97
C THR A 185 22.58 -18.03 -18.62
N MET A 186 21.63 -17.64 -19.46
CA MET A 186 20.19 -17.79 -19.23
C MET A 186 19.75 -19.25 -19.31
N LEU A 187 20.06 -19.93 -20.40
CA LEU A 187 19.68 -21.33 -20.60
C LEU A 187 20.51 -22.27 -19.71
N GLY A 188 21.80 -21.98 -19.50
CA GLY A 188 22.64 -22.73 -18.57
C GLY A 188 22.15 -22.61 -17.13
N GLY A 189 21.76 -21.40 -16.70
CA GLY A 189 21.19 -21.18 -15.37
C GLY A 189 19.84 -21.87 -15.18
N ALA A 190 18.94 -21.74 -16.17
CA ALA A 190 17.64 -22.39 -16.14
C ALA A 190 17.75 -23.92 -16.17
N SER A 191 18.62 -24.48 -17.04
CA SER A 191 18.84 -25.92 -17.11
C SER A 191 19.49 -26.47 -15.84
N ALA A 192 20.43 -25.75 -15.21
CA ALA A 192 20.97 -26.12 -13.91
C ALA A 192 19.88 -26.17 -12.83
N ALA A 193 19.02 -25.15 -12.75
CA ALA A 193 17.90 -25.12 -11.82
C ALA A 193 16.90 -26.27 -12.07
N GLY A 194 16.57 -26.54 -13.33
CA GLY A 194 15.69 -27.64 -13.73
C GLY A 194 16.29 -29.01 -13.41
N ALA A 195 17.57 -29.23 -13.72
CA ALA A 195 18.29 -30.47 -13.42
C ALA A 195 18.35 -30.75 -11.91
N TYR A 196 18.54 -29.71 -11.10
CA TYR A 196 18.46 -29.82 -9.65
C TYR A 196 17.04 -30.17 -9.18
N GLY A 197 16.02 -29.49 -9.70
CA GLY A 197 14.61 -29.71 -9.35
C GLY A 197 14.10 -31.11 -9.67
N ILE A 198 14.64 -31.75 -10.71
CA ILE A 198 14.30 -33.13 -11.12
C ILE A 198 15.16 -34.18 -10.39
N GLY A 199 16.19 -33.77 -9.65
CA GLY A 199 17.05 -34.67 -8.86
C GLY A 199 18.21 -35.31 -9.63
N LEU A 200 18.58 -34.78 -10.80
CA LEU A 200 19.69 -35.30 -11.63
C LEU A 200 21.09 -35.05 -11.02
N VAL A 201 21.17 -34.22 -9.98
CA VAL A 201 22.43 -33.81 -9.30
C VAL A 201 22.85 -34.79 -8.19
N SER A 202 22.23 -35.97 -8.13
CA SER A 202 22.51 -36.99 -7.09
C SER A 202 23.78 -37.81 -7.32
N SER A 203 24.24 -37.93 -8.57
CA SER A 203 25.45 -38.68 -8.91
C SER A 203 26.73 -37.83 -8.79
N SER A 204 27.89 -38.47 -8.58
CA SER A 204 29.20 -37.78 -8.52
C SER A 204 29.48 -36.99 -9.81
N ILE A 205 29.19 -37.59 -10.96
CA ILE A 205 29.32 -36.96 -12.29
C ILE A 205 28.30 -35.81 -12.43
N GLY A 206 27.03 -36.03 -12.04
CA GLY A 206 25.99 -35.00 -12.08
C GLY A 206 26.32 -33.78 -11.21
N SER A 207 26.91 -34.00 -10.04
CA SER A 207 27.40 -32.95 -9.13
C SER A 207 28.58 -32.17 -9.72
N ALA A 208 29.52 -32.85 -10.37
CA ALA A 208 30.65 -32.22 -11.06
C ALA A 208 30.18 -31.37 -12.26
N VAL A 209 29.29 -31.91 -13.09
CA VAL A 209 28.69 -31.20 -14.24
C VAL A 209 27.89 -29.99 -13.76
N PHE A 210 27.06 -30.14 -12.72
CA PHE A 210 26.30 -29.04 -12.13
C PHE A 210 27.21 -27.91 -11.65
N THR A 211 28.32 -28.25 -10.97
CA THR A 211 29.32 -27.26 -10.52
C THR A 211 30.00 -26.56 -11.70
N GLY A 212 30.37 -27.30 -12.75
CA GLY A 212 30.95 -26.71 -13.96
C GLY A 212 30.00 -25.72 -14.64
N VAL A 213 28.72 -26.09 -14.76
CA VAL A 213 27.68 -25.25 -15.38
C VAL A 213 27.44 -23.99 -14.55
N THR A 214 27.30 -24.07 -13.22
CA THR A 214 27.05 -22.87 -12.39
C THR A 214 28.23 -21.88 -12.40
N ILE A 215 29.46 -22.37 -12.43
CA ILE A 215 30.66 -21.53 -12.60
C ILE A 215 30.64 -20.86 -13.97
N LEU A 216 30.40 -21.63 -15.03
CA LEU A 216 30.36 -21.12 -16.40
C LEU A 216 29.28 -20.05 -16.55
N VAL A 217 28.08 -20.28 -16.03
CA VAL A 217 26.95 -19.31 -16.05
C VAL A 217 27.31 -18.03 -15.31
N SER A 218 27.90 -18.13 -14.11
CA SER A 218 28.24 -16.94 -13.33
C SER A 218 29.36 -16.11 -13.98
N LEU A 219 30.33 -16.79 -14.60
CA LEU A 219 31.42 -16.14 -15.34
C LEU A 219 30.92 -15.46 -16.61
N THR A 220 30.19 -16.20 -17.45
CA THR A 220 29.66 -15.69 -18.73
C THR A 220 28.70 -14.53 -18.51
N GLY A 221 27.81 -14.61 -17.53
CA GLY A 221 26.92 -13.51 -17.18
C GLY A 221 27.66 -12.24 -16.74
N SER A 222 28.73 -12.39 -15.96
CA SER A 222 29.54 -11.24 -15.50
C SER A 222 30.34 -10.61 -16.64
N LEU A 223 30.86 -11.43 -17.58
CA LEU A 223 31.56 -10.95 -18.77
C LEU A 223 30.62 -10.17 -19.70
N VAL A 224 29.40 -10.67 -19.94
CA VAL A 224 28.39 -10.04 -20.79
C VAL A 224 28.06 -8.63 -20.31
N VAL A 225 27.93 -8.46 -19.00
CA VAL A 225 27.59 -7.19 -18.35
C VAL A 225 28.81 -6.23 -18.29
N GLY A 226 30.00 -6.69 -18.69
CA GLY A 226 31.21 -5.86 -18.79
C GLY A 226 32.05 -5.77 -17.52
N MET A 227 31.91 -6.73 -16.60
CA MET A 227 32.65 -6.72 -15.34
C MET A 227 34.17 -6.79 -15.58
N PRO A 228 34.98 -5.90 -14.96
CA PRO A 228 36.43 -5.92 -15.14
C PRO A 228 37.05 -7.24 -14.72
N LEU A 229 38.08 -7.69 -15.44
CA LEU A 229 38.77 -8.96 -15.19
C LEU A 229 39.24 -9.14 -13.74
N LYS A 230 39.60 -8.04 -13.07
CA LYS A 230 40.04 -8.02 -11.66
C LYS A 230 38.96 -8.50 -10.68
N PHE A 231 37.68 -8.32 -11.02
CA PHE A 231 36.56 -8.70 -10.16
C PHE A 231 35.93 -10.04 -10.54
N LEU A 232 36.34 -10.68 -11.64
CA LEU A 232 35.84 -12.00 -12.07
C LEU A 232 36.08 -13.16 -11.10
N PRO A 233 37.08 -13.14 -10.19
CA PRO A 233 37.16 -14.18 -9.16
C PRO A 233 35.90 -14.25 -8.29
N ALA A 234 35.22 -13.12 -8.02
CA ALA A 234 34.01 -13.09 -7.21
C ALA A 234 32.83 -13.91 -7.79
N PRO A 235 32.38 -13.71 -9.05
CA PRO A 235 31.34 -14.54 -9.65
C PRO A 235 31.75 -16.02 -9.80
N ILE A 236 33.02 -16.32 -10.08
CA ILE A 236 33.50 -17.72 -10.12
C ILE A 236 33.32 -18.40 -8.76
N VAL A 237 33.75 -17.71 -7.69
CA VAL A 237 33.56 -18.15 -6.30
C VAL A 237 32.07 -18.32 -5.99
N ALA A 238 31.22 -17.36 -6.41
CA ALA A 238 29.77 -17.45 -6.23
C ALA A 238 29.19 -18.71 -6.89
N GLY A 239 29.51 -18.97 -8.17
CA GLY A 239 29.07 -20.14 -8.92
C GLY A 239 29.52 -21.47 -8.33
N PHE A 240 30.73 -21.54 -7.77
CA PHE A 240 31.23 -22.73 -7.08
C PHE A 240 30.49 -22.97 -5.76
N TYR A 241 30.35 -21.95 -4.92
CA TYR A 241 29.78 -22.11 -3.58
C TYR A 241 28.26 -22.28 -3.59
N ILE A 242 27.52 -21.74 -4.57
CA ILE A 242 26.09 -22.07 -4.74
C ILE A 242 25.91 -23.53 -5.14
N SER A 243 26.79 -24.07 -6.00
CA SER A 243 26.78 -25.50 -6.33
C SER A 243 27.09 -26.36 -5.12
N GLN A 244 28.11 -25.97 -4.34
CA GLN A 244 28.46 -26.67 -3.11
C GLN A 244 27.32 -26.66 -2.08
N PHE A 245 26.54 -25.58 -2.00
CA PHE A 245 25.36 -25.53 -1.15
C PHE A 245 24.30 -26.55 -1.58
N PHE A 246 24.00 -26.63 -2.88
CA PHE A 246 22.97 -27.54 -3.37
C PHE A 246 23.37 -29.02 -3.29
N THR A 247 24.66 -29.32 -3.40
CA THR A 247 25.23 -30.68 -3.36
C THR A 247 25.54 -31.15 -1.94
N LYS A 248 26.23 -30.33 -1.13
CA LYS A 248 26.68 -30.68 0.24
C LYS A 248 25.80 -30.12 1.35
N LYS A 249 24.79 -29.30 1.05
CA LYS A 249 23.85 -28.69 2.02
C LYS A 249 24.53 -27.87 3.13
N SER A 250 25.72 -27.32 2.86
CA SER A 250 26.49 -26.56 3.85
C SER A 250 26.05 -25.09 3.91
N LEU A 251 25.60 -24.62 5.08
CA LEU A 251 25.20 -23.21 5.26
C LEU A 251 26.34 -22.22 5.04
N SER A 252 27.57 -22.56 5.43
CA SER A 252 28.73 -21.69 5.21
C SER A 252 28.98 -21.43 3.73
N SER A 253 28.79 -22.44 2.87
CA SER A 253 28.89 -22.25 1.42
C SER A 253 27.84 -21.29 0.89
N TYR A 254 26.62 -21.29 1.43
CA TYR A 254 25.59 -20.34 1.03
C TYR A 254 25.95 -18.90 1.37
N PHE A 255 26.46 -18.62 2.57
CA PHE A 255 26.85 -17.25 2.95
C PHE A 255 28.05 -16.73 2.16
N ILE A 256 29.02 -17.60 1.82
CA ILE A 256 30.11 -17.23 0.91
C ILE A 256 29.56 -16.90 -0.48
N PHE A 257 28.59 -17.66 -0.98
CA PHE A 257 27.86 -17.32 -2.20
C PHE A 257 27.19 -15.94 -2.11
N VAL A 258 26.47 -15.64 -1.03
CA VAL A 258 25.78 -14.34 -0.88
C VAL A 258 26.77 -13.17 -0.92
N ILE A 259 27.89 -13.27 -0.20
CA ILE A 259 28.92 -12.21 -0.18
C ILE A 259 29.53 -12.06 -1.57
N SER A 260 29.94 -13.14 -2.21
CA SER A 260 30.58 -13.10 -3.53
C SER A 260 29.63 -12.67 -4.65
N ALA A 261 28.34 -13.08 -4.61
CA ALA A 261 27.32 -12.69 -5.58
C ALA A 261 26.84 -11.22 -5.40
N SER A 262 26.94 -10.66 -4.18
CA SER A 262 26.62 -9.26 -3.95
C SER A 262 27.54 -8.28 -4.69
N LEU A 263 28.79 -8.69 -4.96
CA LEU A 263 29.79 -7.84 -5.60
C LEU A 263 29.46 -7.54 -7.07
N PRO A 264 29.15 -8.53 -7.95
CA PRO A 264 28.65 -8.26 -9.29
C PRO A 264 27.40 -7.37 -9.33
N VAL A 265 26.45 -7.59 -8.42
CA VAL A 265 25.22 -6.79 -8.33
C VAL A 265 25.55 -5.33 -7.96
N ALA A 266 26.36 -5.14 -6.92
CA ALA A 266 26.77 -3.81 -6.48
C ALA A 266 27.59 -3.10 -7.55
N TRP A 267 28.53 -3.80 -8.20
CA TRP A 267 29.32 -3.25 -9.28
C TRP A 267 28.44 -2.81 -10.45
N PHE A 268 27.50 -3.64 -10.89
CA PHE A 268 26.59 -3.30 -12.00
C PHE A 268 25.79 -2.04 -11.71
N VAL A 269 25.17 -1.95 -10.53
CA VAL A 269 24.36 -0.80 -10.14
C VAL A 269 25.22 0.46 -9.99
N VAL A 270 26.38 0.34 -9.34
CA VAL A 270 27.27 1.47 -9.10
C VAL A 270 27.85 2.00 -10.41
N HIS A 271 28.34 1.11 -11.28
CA HIS A 271 29.00 1.50 -12.51
C HIS A 271 28.03 2.19 -13.49
N ASN A 272 26.79 1.71 -13.59
CA ASN A 272 25.84 2.23 -14.58
C ASN A 272 25.01 3.42 -14.09
N TYR A 273 24.70 3.51 -12.79
CA TYR A 273 23.68 4.46 -12.30
C TYR A 273 24.16 5.43 -11.21
N TRP A 274 25.25 5.13 -10.50
CA TRP A 274 25.61 5.90 -9.29
C TRP A 274 26.17 7.30 -9.56
N SER A 275 26.84 7.48 -10.71
CA SER A 275 27.40 8.75 -11.14
C SER A 275 26.37 9.67 -11.80
N LEU A 276 25.18 9.15 -12.11
CA LEU A 276 24.12 9.92 -12.73
C LEU A 276 23.47 10.86 -11.70
N ASN A 277 23.62 12.16 -11.92
CA ASN A 277 23.01 13.21 -11.10
C ASN A 277 21.55 13.47 -11.52
N ILE A 278 20.74 12.41 -11.51
CA ILE A 278 19.31 12.49 -11.82
C ILE A 278 18.52 12.45 -10.52
N TRP A 279 17.46 13.25 -10.45
CA TRP A 279 16.52 13.24 -9.34
C TRP A 279 15.30 12.41 -9.72
N LEU A 280 15.06 11.32 -9.00
CA LEU A 280 13.99 10.36 -9.25
C LEU A 280 13.15 10.24 -7.98
N ALA A 281 11.83 10.34 -8.09
CA ALA A 281 10.90 10.10 -6.99
C ALA A 281 11.19 10.91 -5.70
N GLY A 282 11.59 12.17 -5.82
CA GLY A 282 11.86 12.98 -4.64
C GLY A 282 13.26 12.81 -4.03
N MET A 283 14.13 12.02 -4.67
CA MET A 283 15.45 11.68 -4.13
C MET A 283 16.52 11.56 -5.22
N ALA A 284 17.78 11.74 -4.83
CA ALA A 284 18.89 11.52 -5.74
C ALA A 284 18.98 10.03 -6.14
N LEU A 285 19.19 9.75 -7.42
CA LEU A 285 19.33 8.40 -7.97
C LEU A 285 20.42 7.58 -7.24
N LYS A 286 21.48 8.24 -6.78
CA LYS A 286 22.52 7.63 -5.94
C LYS A 286 21.98 7.02 -4.64
N SER A 287 21.04 7.68 -3.95
CA SER A 287 20.40 7.13 -2.76
C SER A 287 19.47 5.97 -3.11
N PHE A 288 18.80 6.05 -4.25
CA PHE A 288 17.96 4.97 -4.77
C PHE A 288 18.77 3.71 -5.10
N CYS A 289 19.95 3.88 -5.70
CA CYS A 289 20.91 2.80 -5.96
C CYS A 289 21.33 2.08 -4.67
N LYS A 290 21.59 2.82 -3.58
CA LYS A 290 21.92 2.22 -2.27
C LYS A 290 20.79 1.30 -1.78
N PHE A 291 19.54 1.73 -1.89
CA PHE A 291 18.39 0.93 -1.48
C PHE A 291 18.20 -0.30 -2.37
N ILE A 292 18.37 -0.20 -3.69
CA ILE A 292 18.30 -1.37 -4.59
C ILE A 292 19.36 -2.40 -4.23
N ILE A 293 20.62 -1.97 -4.02
CA ILE A 293 21.71 -2.87 -3.63
C ILE A 293 21.40 -3.53 -2.29
N ALA A 294 20.96 -2.77 -1.29
CA ALA A 294 20.55 -3.31 0.00
C ALA A 294 19.39 -4.31 -0.12
N SER A 295 18.40 -4.02 -0.98
CA SER A 295 17.28 -4.93 -1.27
C SER A 295 17.76 -6.26 -1.83
N ALA A 296 18.63 -6.20 -2.85
CA ALA A 296 19.14 -7.37 -3.54
C ALA A 296 19.98 -8.25 -2.60
N VAL A 297 20.84 -7.63 -1.78
CA VAL A 297 21.64 -8.35 -0.77
C VAL A 297 20.74 -9.02 0.26
N LEU A 298 19.72 -8.34 0.78
CA LEU A 298 18.76 -8.93 1.71
C LEU A 298 17.98 -10.09 1.06
N ALA A 299 17.52 -9.93 -0.17
CA ALA A 299 16.80 -10.97 -0.91
C ALA A 299 17.64 -12.25 -1.10
N MET A 300 18.95 -12.11 -1.33
CA MET A 300 19.87 -13.24 -1.40
C MET A 300 20.20 -13.84 -0.03
N ALA A 301 20.29 -13.03 1.02
CA ALA A 301 20.64 -13.49 2.36
C ALA A 301 19.51 -14.27 3.05
N ILE A 302 18.26 -13.81 2.92
CA ILE A 302 17.09 -14.33 3.66
C ILE A 302 16.88 -15.85 3.50
N PRO A 303 16.95 -16.45 2.30
CA PRO A 303 16.79 -17.90 2.16
C PRO A 303 17.81 -18.71 2.98
N GLY A 304 19.04 -18.21 3.11
CA GLY A 304 20.07 -18.81 3.98
C GLY A 304 19.75 -18.64 5.46
N LEU A 305 19.23 -17.48 5.85
CA LEU A 305 18.81 -17.21 7.23
C LEU A 305 17.65 -18.12 7.67
N VAL A 306 16.69 -18.43 6.78
CA VAL A 306 15.56 -19.33 7.06
C VAL A 306 16.02 -20.75 7.44
N LEU A 307 17.21 -21.17 6.98
CA LEU A 307 17.76 -22.50 7.26
C LEU A 307 18.54 -22.57 8.58
N LEU A 308 18.74 -21.43 9.27
CA LEU A 308 19.39 -21.40 10.58
C LEU A 308 18.56 -22.12 11.65
N PRO A 309 19.20 -22.59 12.74
CA PRO A 309 18.48 -23.23 13.85
C PRO A 309 17.50 -22.28 14.52
N SER A 310 16.52 -22.85 15.23
CA SER A 310 15.40 -22.12 15.86
C SER A 310 15.82 -20.97 16.79
N LYS A 311 16.99 -21.08 17.43
CA LYS A 311 17.57 -20.02 18.28
C LYS A 311 17.87 -18.73 17.51
N ALA A 312 18.06 -18.80 16.20
CA ALA A 312 18.39 -17.67 15.34
C ALA A 312 17.20 -17.19 14.48
N HIS A 313 15.97 -17.67 14.72
CA HIS A 313 14.79 -17.24 13.97
C HIS A 313 14.56 -15.72 14.04
N PHE A 314 14.94 -15.06 15.15
CA PHE A 314 14.90 -13.60 15.27
C PHE A 314 15.63 -12.88 14.13
N VAL A 315 16.78 -13.41 13.68
CA VAL A 315 17.57 -12.80 12.59
C VAL A 315 16.82 -12.90 11.26
N THR A 316 16.17 -14.04 11.02
CA THR A 316 15.32 -14.27 9.85
C THR A 316 14.09 -13.36 9.86
N GLU A 317 13.43 -13.23 11.01
CA GLU A 317 12.28 -12.34 11.19
C GLU A 317 12.66 -10.89 10.93
N PHE A 318 13.75 -10.42 11.54
CA PHE A 318 14.25 -9.07 11.33
C PHE A 318 14.63 -8.83 9.86
N GLY A 319 15.37 -9.76 9.24
CA GLY A 319 15.77 -9.67 7.83
C GLY A 319 14.56 -9.60 6.89
N LEU A 320 13.54 -10.43 7.11
CA LEU A 320 12.28 -10.39 6.35
C LEU A 320 11.54 -9.06 6.53
N MET A 321 11.44 -8.55 7.77
CA MET A 321 10.81 -7.25 8.04
C MET A 321 11.56 -6.11 7.36
N SER A 322 12.89 -6.09 7.45
CA SER A 322 13.72 -5.08 6.79
C SER A 322 13.58 -5.11 5.27
N HIS A 323 13.57 -6.31 4.67
CA HIS A 323 13.38 -6.45 3.23
C HIS A 323 11.97 -6.00 2.81
N ALA A 324 10.93 -6.42 3.52
CA ALA A 324 9.55 -6.00 3.22
C ALA A 324 9.38 -4.47 3.34
N LEU A 325 9.93 -3.85 4.38
CA LEU A 325 9.93 -2.38 4.55
C LEU A 325 10.61 -1.67 3.38
N LEU A 326 11.76 -2.19 2.97
CA LEU A 326 12.54 -1.59 1.89
C LEU A 326 11.83 -1.74 0.53
N VAL A 327 11.22 -2.90 0.25
CA VAL A 327 10.38 -3.12 -0.93
C VAL A 327 9.18 -2.18 -0.93
N CYS A 328 8.47 -2.05 0.19
CA CYS A 328 7.34 -1.10 0.31
C CYS A 328 7.80 0.35 0.08
N TYR A 329 8.95 0.74 0.61
CA TYR A 329 9.51 2.08 0.39
C TYR A 329 9.86 2.32 -1.08
N LEU A 330 10.59 1.40 -1.71
CA LEU A 330 10.99 1.53 -3.12
C LEU A 330 9.77 1.57 -4.04
N GLU A 331 8.80 0.69 -3.85
CA GLU A 331 7.58 0.68 -4.65
C GLU A 331 6.72 1.92 -4.45
N ASN A 332 6.58 2.41 -3.21
CA ASN A 332 5.84 3.64 -2.95
C ASN A 332 6.45 4.85 -3.67
N GLN A 333 7.78 4.91 -3.77
CA GLN A 333 8.46 5.97 -4.50
C GLN A 333 8.29 5.81 -6.01
N LEU A 334 8.50 4.61 -6.54
CA LEU A 334 8.41 4.34 -7.97
C LEU A 334 6.98 4.48 -8.52
N TYR A 335 5.99 3.97 -7.79
CA TYR A 335 4.59 3.99 -8.20
C TYR A 335 4.01 5.40 -8.18
N ASN A 336 4.27 6.18 -7.11
CA ASN A 336 3.76 7.54 -7.02
C ASN A 336 4.55 8.53 -7.89
N TYR A 337 5.74 8.18 -8.40
CA TYR A 337 6.55 9.11 -9.20
C TYR A 337 5.88 9.49 -10.52
N SER A 338 5.40 8.51 -11.29
CA SER A 338 4.71 8.78 -12.56
C SER A 338 3.41 9.55 -12.33
N SER A 339 2.66 9.19 -11.29
CA SER A 339 1.36 9.82 -10.97
C SER A 339 1.49 11.27 -10.49
N ILE A 340 2.59 11.67 -9.84
CA ILE A 340 2.74 13.01 -9.26
C ILE A 340 3.39 14.00 -10.23
N TYR A 341 4.36 13.55 -11.06
CA TYR A 341 5.16 14.46 -11.88
C TYR A 341 4.81 14.45 -13.38
N TYR A 342 4.18 13.38 -13.88
CA TYR A 342 3.79 13.26 -15.29
C TYR A 342 2.26 13.12 -15.40
N PHE A 343 1.55 14.07 -14.79
CA PHE A 343 0.10 14.16 -14.94
C PHE A 343 -0.25 14.48 -16.41
N GLY A 344 -0.79 13.52 -17.16
CA GLY A 344 -1.24 13.69 -18.55
C GLY A 344 -0.36 13.04 -19.64
N PHE A 345 0.71 12.31 -19.29
CA PHE A 345 1.39 11.40 -20.23
C PHE A 345 1.00 9.95 -19.89
N ASP A 346 -0.16 9.51 -20.37
CA ASP A 346 -0.77 8.22 -20.02
C ASP A 346 0.07 6.98 -20.43
N ASP A 347 1.07 7.15 -21.30
CA ASP A 347 1.83 6.03 -21.88
C ASP A 347 3.10 5.63 -21.09
N ASP A 348 3.62 6.47 -20.19
CA ASP A 348 4.91 6.24 -19.51
C ASP A 348 4.75 5.94 -18.01
N VAL A 349 4.01 4.87 -17.68
CA VAL A 349 3.92 4.35 -16.31
C VAL A 349 5.25 3.69 -15.91
N MET A 350 6.03 4.37 -15.06
CA MET A 350 7.35 3.89 -14.61
C MET A 350 7.26 2.59 -13.80
N TYR A 351 6.25 2.45 -12.95
CA TYR A 351 6.04 1.24 -12.14
C TYR A 351 4.57 0.80 -12.19
N PRO A 352 4.27 -0.29 -12.91
CA PRO A 352 2.90 -0.63 -13.23
C PRO A 352 2.16 -1.29 -12.05
N SER A 353 0.85 -1.06 -11.96
CA SER A 353 -0.01 -1.55 -10.87
C SER A 353 0.01 -3.07 -10.70
N TYR A 354 0.19 -3.83 -11.78
CA TYR A 354 0.30 -5.29 -11.69
C TYR A 354 1.55 -5.75 -10.92
N MET A 355 2.63 -4.98 -10.90
CA MET A 355 3.84 -5.30 -10.11
C MET A 355 3.57 -5.15 -8.62
N VAL A 356 2.80 -4.12 -8.22
CA VAL A 356 2.34 -3.95 -6.83
C VAL A 356 1.47 -5.14 -6.40
N ILE A 357 0.52 -5.56 -7.24
CA ILE A 357 -0.37 -6.68 -6.94
C ILE A 357 0.41 -8.00 -6.82
N THR A 358 1.26 -8.31 -7.81
CA THR A 358 2.03 -9.57 -7.85
C THR A 358 2.98 -9.69 -6.68
N THR A 359 3.77 -8.66 -6.38
CA THR A 359 4.69 -8.66 -5.24
C THR A 359 3.94 -8.75 -3.90
N THR A 360 2.75 -8.15 -3.80
CA THR A 360 1.89 -8.26 -2.60
C THR A 360 1.39 -9.69 -2.41
N VAL A 361 0.85 -10.31 -3.46
CA VAL A 361 0.34 -11.70 -3.41
C VAL A 361 1.46 -12.68 -3.11
N LEU A 362 2.62 -12.54 -3.78
CA LEU A 362 3.79 -13.38 -3.52
C LEU A 362 4.33 -13.20 -2.10
N GLY A 363 4.40 -11.96 -1.61
CA GLY A 363 4.81 -11.66 -0.23
C GLY A 363 3.87 -12.31 0.80
N LEU A 364 2.56 -12.18 0.62
CA LEU A 364 1.57 -12.81 1.51
C LEU A 364 1.60 -14.34 1.43
N ALA A 365 1.77 -14.92 0.24
CA ALA A 365 1.91 -16.36 0.05
C ALA A 365 3.17 -16.90 0.76
N LEU A 366 4.29 -16.18 0.65
CA LEU A 366 5.53 -16.52 1.33
C LEU A 366 5.38 -16.47 2.85
N VAL A 367 4.78 -15.40 3.39
CA VAL A 367 4.52 -15.27 4.84
C VAL A 367 3.65 -16.42 5.33
N ARG A 368 2.57 -16.76 4.60
CA ARG A 368 1.70 -17.88 4.94
C ARG A 368 2.46 -19.20 4.96
N ARG A 369 3.30 -19.47 3.97
CA ARG A 369 4.09 -20.71 3.89
C ARG A 369 5.10 -20.80 5.04
N LEU A 370 5.87 -19.75 5.28
CA LEU A 370 6.84 -19.71 6.39
C LEU A 370 6.17 -19.84 7.77
N ALA A 371 4.95 -19.31 7.92
CA ALA A 371 4.16 -19.47 9.15
C ALA A 371 3.68 -20.92 9.35
N LEU A 372 3.23 -21.60 8.29
CA LEU A 372 2.82 -23.01 8.35
C LEU A 372 4.00 -23.93 8.68
N ASP A 373 5.18 -23.62 8.14
CA ASP A 373 6.42 -24.35 8.40
C ASP A 373 7.04 -24.02 9.77
N ASN A 374 6.39 -23.19 10.60
CA ASN A 374 6.88 -22.69 11.90
C ASN A 374 8.29 -22.05 11.85
N ARG A 375 8.64 -21.44 10.71
CA ARG A 375 9.93 -20.77 10.49
C ARG A 375 9.96 -19.32 10.98
N ILE A 376 8.78 -18.71 11.13
CA ILE A 376 8.60 -17.34 11.62
C ILE A 376 7.56 -17.30 12.74
N GLY A 377 7.79 -16.44 13.73
CA GLY A 377 6.90 -16.25 14.87
C GLY A 377 5.65 -15.44 14.54
N PRO A 378 4.62 -15.49 15.41
CA PRO A 378 3.33 -14.84 15.16
C PRO A 378 3.42 -13.31 15.07
N LYS A 379 4.37 -12.69 15.78
CA LYS A 379 4.63 -11.24 15.68
C LYS A 379 5.17 -10.85 14.30
N ALA A 380 6.08 -11.65 13.75
CA ALA A 380 6.62 -11.42 12.42
C ALA A 380 5.58 -11.62 11.32
N VAL A 381 4.77 -12.68 11.43
CA VAL A 381 3.64 -12.91 10.53
C VAL A 381 2.71 -11.70 10.53
N TRP A 382 2.34 -11.18 11.70
CA TRP A 382 1.47 -10.02 11.84
C TRP A 382 2.04 -8.77 11.14
N ILE A 383 3.29 -8.40 11.43
CA ILE A 383 3.93 -7.21 10.82
C ILE A 383 4.06 -7.37 9.30
N LEU A 384 4.55 -8.51 8.82
CA LEU A 384 4.73 -8.74 7.39
C LEU A 384 3.40 -8.75 6.63
N THR A 385 2.34 -9.33 7.22
CA THR A 385 1.00 -9.30 6.62
C THR A 385 0.49 -7.88 6.49
N CYS A 386 0.70 -7.03 7.50
CA CYS A 386 0.31 -5.62 7.44
C CYS A 386 1.11 -4.85 6.39
N LEU A 387 2.44 -5.05 6.31
CA LEU A 387 3.29 -4.39 5.33
C LEU A 387 2.90 -4.72 3.89
N TYR A 388 2.72 -6.01 3.57
CA TYR A 388 2.31 -6.40 2.22
C TYR A 388 0.88 -5.98 1.89
N ALA A 389 -0.08 -6.14 2.82
CA ALA A 389 -1.46 -5.74 2.57
C ALA A 389 -1.60 -4.21 2.40
N ALA A 390 -0.80 -3.41 3.11
CA ALA A 390 -0.81 -1.95 2.97
C ALA A 390 -0.45 -1.47 1.57
N LYS A 391 0.31 -2.25 0.79
CA LYS A 391 0.69 -1.89 -0.58
C LYS A 391 -0.51 -1.69 -1.50
N LEU A 392 -1.61 -2.40 -1.25
CA LEU A 392 -2.85 -2.26 -2.02
C LEU A 392 -3.46 -0.87 -1.90
N SER A 393 -3.17 -0.12 -0.83
CA SER A 393 -3.67 1.25 -0.65
C SER A 393 -3.18 2.20 -1.76
N MET A 394 -1.98 1.97 -2.30
CA MET A 394 -1.41 2.77 -3.38
C MET A 394 -2.26 2.69 -4.67
N LEU A 395 -3.00 1.60 -4.86
CA LEU A 395 -3.85 1.42 -6.04
C LEU A 395 -5.12 2.28 -5.99
N PHE A 396 -5.54 2.71 -4.79
CA PHE A 396 -6.75 3.51 -4.61
C PHE A 396 -6.46 5.00 -4.52
N LEU A 397 -5.39 5.38 -3.81
CA LEU A 397 -5.03 6.79 -3.62
C LEU A 397 -3.54 6.99 -3.88
N THR A 398 -3.22 7.81 -4.87
CA THR A 398 -1.85 8.10 -5.31
C THR A 398 -1.28 9.27 -4.51
N SER A 399 -0.78 8.98 -3.31
CA SER A 399 -0.09 9.98 -2.47
C SER A 399 1.06 9.34 -1.71
N LYS A 400 2.13 10.13 -1.48
CA LYS A 400 3.40 9.66 -0.88
C LYS A 400 3.22 9.08 0.53
N THR A 401 2.20 9.54 1.25
CA THR A 401 1.94 9.20 2.65
C THR A 401 1.00 8.00 2.81
N VAL A 402 0.18 7.70 1.80
CA VAL A 402 -0.92 6.71 1.87
C VAL A 402 -0.46 5.33 2.31
N LEU A 403 0.64 4.82 1.72
CA LEU A 403 1.18 3.52 2.09
C LEU A 403 1.54 3.46 3.58
N TRP A 404 2.24 4.47 4.10
CA TRP A 404 2.69 4.49 5.50
C TRP A 404 1.55 4.66 6.48
N VAL A 405 0.56 5.49 6.12
CA VAL A 405 -0.68 5.67 6.88
C VAL A 405 -1.46 4.36 6.93
N ALA A 406 -1.57 3.63 5.81
CA ALA A 406 -2.19 2.31 5.76
C ALA A 406 -1.44 1.26 6.59
N VAL A 407 -0.10 1.27 6.60
CA VAL A 407 0.72 0.40 7.47
C VAL A 407 0.38 0.65 8.94
N ILE A 408 0.38 1.91 9.37
CA ILE A 408 0.08 2.29 10.77
C ILE A 408 -1.34 1.83 11.14
N LEU A 409 -2.32 2.10 10.29
CA LEU A 409 -3.72 1.74 10.52
C LEU A 409 -3.91 0.22 10.59
N LEU A 410 -3.31 -0.54 9.67
CA LEU A 410 -3.38 -2.00 9.68
C LEU A 410 -2.69 -2.60 10.91
N LEU A 411 -1.55 -2.06 11.33
CA LEU A 411 -0.89 -2.45 12.58
C LEU A 411 -1.76 -2.11 13.81
N ALA A 412 -2.56 -1.04 13.79
CA ALA A 412 -3.44 -0.72 14.90
C ALA A 412 -4.66 -1.67 15.00
N ILE A 413 -5.29 -2.00 13.86
CA ILE A 413 -6.58 -2.70 13.81
C ILE A 413 -6.43 -4.24 13.80
N SER A 414 -5.35 -4.77 13.23
CA SER A 414 -5.18 -6.22 13.04
C SER A 414 -4.70 -7.05 14.26
N PRO A 415 -4.12 -6.51 15.35
CA PRO A 415 -3.69 -7.32 16.51
C PRO A 415 -4.76 -8.26 17.08
N PRO A 416 -6.02 -7.83 17.30
CA PRO A 416 -7.09 -8.72 17.76
C PRO A 416 -7.40 -9.86 16.79
N LEU A 417 -7.08 -9.71 15.50
CA LEU A 417 -7.33 -10.72 14.48
C LEU A 417 -6.18 -11.72 14.35
N LEU A 418 -4.94 -11.23 14.42
CA LEU A 418 -3.74 -11.97 14.03
C LEU A 418 -2.88 -12.44 15.21
N LEU A 419 -2.75 -11.64 16.29
CA LEU A 419 -1.88 -11.97 17.43
C LEU A 419 -2.60 -12.82 18.48
N TYR A 420 -3.88 -12.53 18.73
CA TYR A 420 -4.68 -13.19 19.78
C TYR A 420 -5.44 -14.42 19.28
N LYS A 421 -4.90 -15.16 18.29
CA LYS A 421 -5.56 -16.33 17.71
C LYS A 421 -5.84 -17.38 18.81
N GLU A 422 -7.12 -17.73 18.99
CA GLU A 422 -7.58 -18.78 19.91
C GLU A 422 -7.06 -20.15 19.45
N LYS A 423 -6.51 -20.94 20.38
CA LYS A 423 -6.28 -22.38 20.20
C LYS A 423 -7.26 -23.24 21.00
N SER A 424 -8.04 -22.66 21.91
CA SER A 424 -9.05 -23.37 22.72
C SER A 424 -10.29 -22.51 22.91
N LYS A 425 -11.46 -23.13 22.75
CA LYS A 425 -12.78 -22.52 23.01
C LYS A 425 -12.88 -22.15 24.49
N ALA A 426 -13.41 -20.97 24.79
CA ALA A 426 -13.95 -20.53 26.08
C ALA A 426 -13.12 -19.57 26.97
N GLY A 427 -12.26 -18.71 26.42
CA GLY A 427 -11.74 -17.58 27.20
C GLY A 427 -11.05 -16.50 26.37
N SER A 428 -11.47 -15.25 26.54
CA SER A 428 -10.74 -14.10 25.98
C SER A 428 -9.33 -14.07 26.56
N LYS A 429 -8.31 -14.22 25.69
CA LYS A 429 -6.91 -14.01 26.10
C LYS A 429 -6.60 -12.55 26.43
N MET A 430 -7.43 -11.61 25.96
CA MET A 430 -7.12 -10.19 26.06
C MET A 430 -7.72 -9.59 27.33
N LYS A 431 -6.87 -9.04 28.19
CA LYS A 431 -7.29 -8.36 29.43
C LYS A 431 -8.01 -7.04 29.09
N PRO A 432 -8.96 -6.55 29.92
CA PRO A 432 -9.67 -5.29 29.66
C PRO A 432 -8.76 -4.08 29.44
N TRP A 433 -7.67 -3.95 30.20
CA TRP A 433 -6.69 -2.88 30.00
C TRP A 433 -6.00 -2.95 28.62
N GLN A 434 -5.71 -4.15 28.12
CA GLN A 434 -5.14 -4.32 26.78
C GLN A 434 -6.16 -3.92 25.70
N ALA A 435 -7.44 -4.21 25.92
CA ALA A 435 -8.51 -3.78 25.04
C ALA A 435 -8.60 -2.26 24.94
N PHE A 436 -8.55 -1.58 26.09
CA PHE A 436 -8.55 -0.12 26.15
C PHE A 436 -7.31 0.45 25.45
N SER A 437 -6.13 -0.11 25.70
CA SER A 437 -4.89 0.30 25.03
C SER A 437 -4.98 0.14 23.50
N HIS A 438 -5.50 -0.97 23.00
CA HIS A 438 -5.71 -1.16 21.56
C HIS A 438 -6.73 -0.17 20.98
N ALA A 439 -7.85 0.08 21.68
CA ALA A 439 -8.84 1.06 21.25
C ALA A 439 -8.25 2.47 21.18
N THR A 440 -7.41 2.86 22.15
CA THR A 440 -6.69 4.15 22.14
C THR A 440 -5.71 4.22 20.98
N VAL A 441 -4.94 3.16 20.72
CA VAL A 441 -4.02 3.11 19.58
C VAL A 441 -4.77 3.21 18.25
N ILE A 442 -5.93 2.57 18.12
CA ILE A 442 -6.79 2.69 16.93
C ILE A 442 -7.26 4.14 16.76
N ALA A 443 -7.79 4.77 17.80
CA ALA A 443 -8.26 6.15 17.73
C ALA A 443 -7.14 7.13 17.35
N LEU A 444 -5.96 7.00 17.97
CA LEU A 444 -4.78 7.81 17.63
C LEU A 444 -4.29 7.55 16.21
N SER A 445 -4.35 6.31 15.73
CA SER A 445 -3.97 5.95 14.37
C SER A 445 -4.94 6.57 13.36
N VAL A 446 -6.25 6.46 13.58
CA VAL A 446 -7.26 7.09 12.72
C VAL A 446 -7.12 8.61 12.70
N TRP A 447 -6.83 9.23 13.86
CA TRP A 447 -6.52 10.66 13.95
C TRP A 447 -5.29 11.06 13.14
N TYR A 448 -4.24 10.25 13.18
CA TYR A 448 -3.05 10.44 12.34
C TYR A 448 -3.38 10.33 10.84
N CYS A 449 -4.32 9.45 10.48
CA CYS A 449 -4.81 9.27 9.11
C CYS A 449 -5.71 10.41 8.59
N ARG A 450 -6.02 11.45 9.39
CA ARG A 450 -7.01 12.49 9.03
C ARG A 450 -6.77 13.14 7.67
N ASN A 451 -5.51 13.39 7.29
CA ASN A 451 -5.19 14.00 6.00
C ASN A 451 -5.51 13.06 4.83
N THR A 452 -5.22 11.77 4.99
CA THR A 452 -5.57 10.76 3.97
C THR A 452 -7.08 10.54 3.89
N ILE A 453 -7.79 10.62 5.01
CA ILE A 453 -9.26 10.58 5.03
C ILE A 453 -9.81 11.82 4.29
N PHE A 454 -9.25 13.00 4.56
CA PHE A 454 -9.61 14.24 3.85
C PHE A 454 -9.40 14.09 2.34
N GLU A 455 -8.22 13.64 1.90
CA GLU A 455 -7.92 13.42 0.48
C GLU A 455 -8.88 12.39 -0.16
N ALA A 456 -9.18 11.30 0.53
CA ALA A 456 -10.11 10.27 0.04
C ALA A 456 -11.55 10.82 -0.10
N LEU A 457 -12.00 11.63 0.84
CA LEU A 457 -13.32 12.25 0.81
C LEU A 457 -13.41 13.36 -0.25
N GLN A 458 -12.34 14.13 -0.42
CA GLN A 458 -12.24 15.12 -1.48
C GLN A 458 -12.27 14.45 -2.86
N TRP A 459 -11.53 13.35 -3.02
CA TRP A 459 -11.54 12.55 -4.24
C TRP A 459 -12.94 11.98 -4.54
N TRP A 460 -13.64 11.49 -3.52
CA TRP A 460 -14.99 10.94 -3.67
C TRP A 460 -16.05 12.00 -4.00
N ASN A 461 -16.01 13.15 -3.32
CA ASN A 461 -17.03 14.19 -3.45
C ASN A 461 -16.71 15.25 -4.52
N GLY A 462 -15.48 15.28 -5.05
CA GLY A 462 -14.99 16.31 -5.96
C GLY A 462 -14.79 17.70 -5.34
N ARG A 463 -15.11 17.87 -4.05
CA ARG A 463 -15.01 19.12 -3.30
C ARG A 463 -14.39 18.88 -1.92
N PRO A 464 -13.70 19.87 -1.32
CA PRO A 464 -13.15 19.71 0.02
C PRO A 464 -14.27 19.35 1.01
N PRO A 465 -14.10 18.30 1.83
CA PRO A 465 -15.11 17.90 2.81
C PRO A 465 -15.23 18.95 3.92
N PRO A 466 -16.46 19.18 4.46
CA PRO A 466 -16.63 20.02 5.63
C PRO A 466 -16.04 19.34 6.88
N ASP A 467 -15.55 20.13 7.84
CA ASP A 467 -14.88 19.63 9.05
C ASP A 467 -15.75 18.67 9.86
N ALA A 468 -17.06 18.93 9.89
CA ALA A 468 -18.07 18.07 10.53
C ALA A 468 -18.10 16.66 9.94
N LEU A 469 -18.03 16.56 8.62
CA LEU A 469 -18.02 15.31 7.90
C LEU A 469 -16.69 14.58 8.15
N LEU A 470 -15.56 15.29 8.12
CA LEU A 470 -14.25 14.70 8.43
C LEU A 470 -14.21 14.12 9.85
N LEU A 471 -14.67 14.87 10.86
CA LEU A 471 -14.76 14.40 12.24
C LEU A 471 -15.71 13.20 12.36
N GLY A 472 -16.84 13.22 11.66
CA GLY A 472 -17.76 12.09 11.59
C GLY A 472 -17.09 10.81 11.06
N PHE A 473 -16.32 10.90 9.99
CA PHE A 473 -15.53 9.78 9.47
C PHE A 473 -14.44 9.32 10.44
N ILE A 474 -13.75 10.23 11.14
CA ILE A 474 -12.75 9.87 12.17
C ILE A 474 -13.39 9.07 13.31
N ILE A 475 -14.53 9.52 13.83
CA ILE A 475 -15.27 8.83 14.90
C ILE A 475 -15.78 7.47 14.40
N LEU A 476 -16.40 7.45 13.21
CA LEU A 476 -16.94 6.24 12.61
C LEU A 476 -15.85 5.18 12.40
N LEU A 477 -14.72 5.56 11.78
CA LEU A 477 -13.61 4.65 11.50
C LEU A 477 -12.94 4.16 12.79
N SER A 478 -12.85 5.00 13.82
CA SER A 478 -12.37 4.57 15.15
C SER A 478 -13.30 3.51 15.77
N GLY A 479 -14.61 3.70 15.65
CA GLY A 479 -15.61 2.70 16.05
C GLY A 479 -15.49 1.41 15.25
N LEU A 480 -15.47 1.48 13.92
CA LEU A 480 -15.33 0.31 13.04
C LEU A 480 -14.04 -0.47 13.31
N GLY A 481 -12.93 0.22 13.54
CA GLY A 481 -11.65 -0.39 13.92
C GLY A 481 -11.70 -1.16 15.25
N CYS A 482 -12.59 -0.79 16.16
CA CYS A 482 -12.78 -1.47 17.44
C CYS A 482 -13.70 -2.71 17.37
N ILE A 483 -14.39 -2.96 16.24
CA ILE A 483 -15.29 -4.12 16.08
C ILE A 483 -14.60 -5.45 16.38
N PRO A 484 -13.39 -5.76 15.86
CA PRO A 484 -12.72 -7.03 16.13
C PRO A 484 -12.43 -7.27 17.62
N ILE A 485 -12.17 -6.22 18.38
CA ILE A 485 -11.95 -6.29 19.83
C ILE A 485 -13.22 -6.78 20.52
N VAL A 486 -14.33 -6.08 20.28
CA VAL A 486 -15.61 -6.38 20.95
C VAL A 486 -16.21 -7.69 20.46
N ALA A 487 -16.21 -7.92 19.15
CA ALA A 487 -16.86 -9.09 18.54
C ALA A 487 -16.16 -10.41 18.89
N ARG A 488 -14.82 -10.44 18.99
CA ARG A 488 -14.09 -11.67 19.29
C ARG A 488 -13.75 -11.85 20.77
N HIS A 489 -13.33 -10.80 21.47
CA HIS A 489 -12.79 -10.93 22.83
C HIS A 489 -13.81 -10.56 23.92
N PHE A 490 -14.70 -9.60 23.64
CA PHE A 490 -15.66 -9.09 24.63
C PHE A 490 -17.11 -9.33 24.20
N SER A 491 -17.35 -10.42 23.46
CA SER A 491 -18.69 -10.77 22.95
C SER A 491 -19.71 -11.05 24.06
N HIS A 492 -19.24 -11.44 25.25
CA HIS A 492 -20.03 -11.68 26.45
C HIS A 492 -20.42 -10.38 27.18
N ILE A 493 -19.68 -9.28 26.99
CA ILE A 493 -19.95 -8.01 27.67
C ILE A 493 -20.92 -7.18 26.82
N LEU A 494 -22.19 -7.14 27.23
CA LEU A 494 -23.21 -6.33 26.53
C LEU A 494 -22.88 -4.83 26.55
N LEU A 495 -22.30 -4.32 27.64
CA LEU A 495 -21.89 -2.91 27.74
C LEU A 495 -20.92 -2.52 26.62
N ALA A 496 -19.93 -3.37 26.30
CA ALA A 496 -18.96 -3.11 25.25
C ALA A 496 -19.63 -3.00 23.86
N LYS A 497 -20.60 -3.88 23.57
CA LYS A 497 -21.39 -3.81 22.31
C LYS A 497 -22.20 -2.53 22.21
N ARG A 498 -22.81 -2.11 23.32
CA ARG A 498 -23.65 -0.91 23.38
C ARG A 498 -22.83 0.38 23.23
N VAL A 499 -21.69 0.47 23.91
CA VAL A 499 -20.76 1.61 23.75
C VAL A 499 -20.22 1.69 22.34
N LEU A 500 -19.83 0.55 21.75
CA LEU A 500 -19.38 0.49 20.35
C LEU A 500 -20.47 0.97 19.38
N LEU A 501 -21.72 0.51 19.56
CA LEU A 501 -22.87 0.97 18.77
C LEU A 501 -23.04 2.49 18.88
N LEU A 502 -22.96 3.02 20.11
CA LEU A 502 -23.10 4.46 20.35
C LEU A 502 -22.02 5.27 19.62
N VAL A 503 -20.76 4.85 19.68
CA VAL A 503 -19.66 5.51 18.95
C VAL A 503 -19.90 5.51 17.45
N VAL A 504 -20.32 4.37 16.88
CA VAL A 504 -20.64 4.27 15.45
C VAL A 504 -21.80 5.20 15.07
N VAL A 505 -22.87 5.22 15.86
CA VAL A 505 -24.03 6.09 15.61
C VAL A 505 -23.66 7.56 15.71
N VAL A 506 -22.83 7.96 16.69
CA VAL A 506 -22.31 9.34 16.78
C VAL A 506 -21.56 9.72 15.49
N GLY A 507 -20.65 8.87 15.00
CA GLY A 507 -19.95 9.13 13.74
C GLY A 507 -20.90 9.28 12.55
N VAL A 508 -21.93 8.43 12.46
CA VAL A 508 -22.96 8.50 11.41
C VAL A 508 -23.78 9.80 11.51
N LEU A 509 -24.16 10.22 12.72
CA LEU A 509 -24.89 11.47 12.93
C LEU A 509 -24.09 12.68 12.49
N PHE A 510 -22.78 12.72 12.76
CA PHE A 510 -21.90 13.79 12.28
C PHE A 510 -21.81 13.83 10.75
N ILE A 511 -21.76 12.67 10.09
CA ILE A 511 -21.72 12.59 8.61
C ILE A 511 -23.02 13.13 7.99
N PHE A 512 -24.19 12.80 8.56
CA PHE A 512 -25.49 13.21 8.02
C PHE A 512 -25.89 14.63 8.40
N MET A 513 -25.73 15.02 9.67
CA MET A 513 -26.18 16.32 10.18
C MET A 513 -25.16 17.43 9.93
N GLN A 514 -23.88 17.08 9.71
CA GLN A 514 -22.77 18.01 9.47
C GLN A 514 -22.81 19.22 10.41
N PRO A 515 -22.81 18.99 11.74
CA PRO A 515 -22.92 20.08 12.70
C PRO A 515 -21.72 21.03 12.54
N PRO A 516 -21.95 22.34 12.51
CA PRO A 516 -20.89 23.32 12.36
C PRO A 516 -19.93 23.21 13.55
N ILE A 517 -18.65 23.05 13.24
CA ILE A 517 -17.58 22.90 14.23
C ILE A 517 -17.06 24.30 14.58
N PRO A 518 -16.86 24.63 15.87
CA PRO A 518 -16.23 25.90 16.26
C PRO A 518 -14.87 26.08 15.59
N ASP A 519 -14.52 27.31 15.22
CA ASP A 519 -13.25 27.61 14.52
C ASP A 519 -12.01 27.12 15.28
N THR A 520 -12.07 27.06 16.61
CA THR A 520 -11.01 26.52 17.48
C THR A 520 -10.76 25.02 17.30
N TRP A 521 -11.73 24.29 16.76
CA TRP A 521 -11.71 22.85 16.50
C TRP A 521 -11.65 22.54 15.01
N SER A 522 -11.44 23.57 14.16
CA SER A 522 -11.33 23.38 12.72
C SER A 522 -10.13 22.51 12.36
N PHE A 523 -10.35 21.61 11.41
CA PHE A 523 -9.38 20.60 10.99
C PHE A 523 -8.56 21.04 9.78
N GLN A 524 -8.96 22.15 9.16
CA GLN A 524 -8.28 22.72 8.01
C GLN A 524 -6.88 23.22 8.40
N SER A 525 -5.86 22.70 7.74
CA SER A 525 -4.56 23.36 7.67
C SER A 525 -4.74 24.70 6.94
N ASN A 526 -4.13 25.77 7.45
CA ASN A 526 -4.12 27.17 6.97
C ASN A 526 -3.89 27.42 5.45
N PHE A 527 -3.75 26.39 4.61
CA PHE A 527 -3.46 26.49 3.17
C PHE A 527 -4.67 26.64 2.26
N THR A 528 -5.89 26.32 2.73
CA THR A 528 -7.11 26.45 1.91
C THR A 528 -8.20 27.12 2.73
N VAL A 529 -7.94 28.37 3.15
CA VAL A 529 -9.02 29.26 3.58
C VAL A 529 -9.80 29.61 2.32
N ILE A 530 -10.84 28.84 2.00
CA ILE A 530 -11.96 29.40 1.26
C ILE A 530 -12.76 30.10 2.35
N PRO A 531 -12.76 31.44 2.42
CA PRO A 531 -13.64 32.12 3.35
C PRO A 531 -15.05 31.72 2.93
N GLU A 532 -15.80 31.04 3.80
CA GLU A 532 -17.24 30.76 3.57
C GLU A 532 -18.06 32.05 3.37
N SER A 533 -17.43 33.19 3.60
CA SER A 533 -17.89 34.51 3.17
C SER A 533 -16.75 35.21 2.45
N SER A 534 -16.48 34.83 1.20
CA SER A 534 -15.65 35.69 0.35
C SER A 534 -16.36 37.05 0.21
N VAL A 535 -15.60 38.14 0.14
CA VAL A 535 -16.17 39.48 -0.09
C VAL A 535 -17.00 39.47 -1.39
N ASP A 536 -16.64 38.61 -2.34
CA ASP A 536 -17.35 38.36 -3.58
C ASP A 536 -18.73 37.70 -3.34
N ASP A 537 -18.88 36.74 -2.43
CA ASP A 537 -20.19 36.13 -2.14
C ASP A 537 -21.17 37.12 -1.50
N ILE A 538 -20.69 37.97 -0.59
CA ILE A 538 -21.51 39.01 0.06
C ILE A 538 -21.93 40.08 -0.96
N THR A 539 -21.06 40.42 -1.91
CA THR A 539 -21.35 41.43 -2.94
C THR A 539 -22.25 40.90 -4.06
N ILE A 540 -22.17 39.61 -4.40
CA ILE A 540 -22.98 38.97 -5.46
C ILE A 540 -24.35 38.52 -4.94
N TYR A 541 -24.42 37.90 -3.76
CA TYR A 541 -25.65 37.28 -3.24
C TYR A 541 -26.29 38.03 -2.07
N GLY A 542 -25.66 39.10 -1.58
CA GLY A 542 -26.12 39.85 -0.41
C GLY A 542 -25.80 39.14 0.92
N SER A 543 -26.17 39.77 2.03
CA SER A 543 -26.00 39.16 3.36
C SER A 543 -27.00 38.01 3.54
N VAL A 544 -26.53 36.77 3.40
CA VAL A 544 -27.32 35.59 3.77
C VAL A 544 -27.41 35.55 5.31
N GLU A 545 -28.62 35.60 5.87
CA GLU A 545 -28.84 35.44 7.31
C GLU A 545 -28.21 34.11 7.76
N LYS A 546 -27.23 34.19 8.67
CA LYS A 546 -26.58 32.99 9.23
C LYS A 546 -27.62 32.19 10.03
N LYS A 547 -28.01 31.02 9.52
CA LYS A 547 -28.79 30.05 10.30
C LYS A 547 -28.08 29.76 11.63
N PRO A 548 -28.78 29.76 12.77
CA PRO A 548 -28.18 29.38 14.04
C PRO A 548 -27.67 27.94 13.96
N SER A 549 -26.43 27.78 14.38
CA SER A 549 -25.59 26.61 14.08
C SER A 549 -25.61 25.58 15.24
N TRP A 550 -26.02 26.03 16.42
CA TRP A 550 -26.15 25.27 17.66
C TRP A 550 -27.35 24.28 17.76
N PRO A 551 -28.50 24.45 17.05
CA PRO A 551 -29.62 23.52 17.18
C PRO A 551 -29.29 22.08 16.79
N SER A 552 -28.46 21.87 15.75
CA SER A 552 -28.04 20.54 15.31
C SER A 552 -27.31 19.76 16.42
N TRP A 553 -26.57 20.45 17.29
CA TRP A 553 -25.91 19.84 18.45
C TRP A 553 -26.91 19.33 19.49
N LEU A 554 -28.03 20.04 19.68
CA LEU A 554 -29.12 19.57 20.54
C LEU A 554 -29.72 18.29 19.98
N LEU A 555 -30.05 18.25 18.69
CA LEU A 555 -30.64 17.06 18.06
C LEU A 555 -29.70 15.85 18.18
N ILE A 556 -28.41 16.02 17.92
CA ILE A 556 -27.40 14.95 18.09
C ILE A 556 -27.41 14.48 19.55
N GLY A 557 -27.38 15.40 20.51
CA GLY A 557 -27.46 15.08 21.93
C GLY A 557 -28.73 14.30 22.29
N THR A 558 -29.88 14.70 21.78
CA THR A 558 -31.17 14.02 22.00
C THR A 558 -31.16 12.60 21.44
N ILE A 559 -30.68 12.39 20.21
CA ILE A 559 -30.63 11.06 19.58
C ILE A 559 -29.66 10.15 20.34
N VAL A 560 -28.47 10.65 20.70
CA VAL A 560 -27.43 9.87 21.39
C VAL A 560 -27.88 9.49 22.80
N THR A 561 -28.45 10.42 23.56
CA THR A 561 -29.00 10.13 24.90
C THR A 561 -30.17 9.17 24.83
N SER A 562 -31.03 9.30 23.81
CA SER A 562 -32.16 8.38 23.61
C SER A 562 -31.69 6.97 23.28
N LEU A 563 -30.70 6.84 22.40
CA LEU A 563 -30.10 5.55 22.10
C LEU A 563 -29.40 4.96 23.32
N ALA A 564 -28.71 5.77 24.13
CA ALA A 564 -28.06 5.33 25.36
C ALA A 564 -29.07 4.80 26.42
N ALA A 565 -30.26 5.42 26.49
CA ALA A 565 -31.34 4.98 27.36
C ALA A 565 -31.97 3.67 26.87
N VAL A 566 -32.32 3.56 25.58
CA VAL A 566 -32.91 2.35 24.97
C VAL A 566 -31.95 1.16 25.05
N THR A 567 -30.66 1.41 24.83
CA THR A 567 -29.61 0.38 24.95
C THR A 567 -29.26 0.06 26.40
N LYS A 568 -29.87 0.70 27.40
CA LYS A 568 -29.57 0.52 28.84
C LYS A 568 -28.09 0.75 29.18
N ILE A 569 -27.42 1.68 28.51
CA ILE A 569 -26.11 2.21 28.95
C ILE A 569 -26.36 3.10 30.17
N ILE A 570 -27.38 3.94 30.09
CA ILE A 570 -27.86 4.75 31.21
C ILE A 570 -28.94 3.93 31.94
N PRO A 571 -28.86 3.75 33.28
CA PRO A 571 -29.79 2.94 34.06
C PRO A 571 -31.15 3.65 34.31
N VAL A 572 -31.76 4.18 33.26
CA VAL A 572 -33.04 4.95 33.31
C VAL A 572 -34.21 4.10 33.85
N GLN A 573 -34.15 2.79 33.69
CA GLN A 573 -35.19 1.86 34.16
C GLN A 573 -35.17 1.62 35.68
N TYR A 574 -34.05 1.92 36.35
CA TYR A 574 -33.85 1.59 37.77
C TYR A 574 -34.11 2.77 38.71
N VAL A 575 -33.95 4.01 38.22
CA VAL A 575 -34.07 5.23 39.03
C VAL A 575 -35.13 6.14 38.43
N VAL A 576 -36.23 6.38 39.15
CA VAL A 576 -37.39 7.16 38.68
C VAL A 576 -37.01 8.62 38.44
N GLU A 577 -36.22 9.22 39.33
CA GLU A 577 -35.74 10.60 39.19
C GLU A 577 -34.90 10.77 37.92
N LEU A 578 -33.99 9.82 37.65
CA LEU A 578 -33.18 9.82 36.43
C LEU A 578 -34.04 9.69 35.17
N ARG A 579 -35.13 8.91 35.23
CA ARG A 579 -36.09 8.78 34.12
C ARG A 579 -36.87 10.05 33.86
N LEU A 580 -37.36 10.70 34.92
CA LEU A 580 -38.05 11.97 34.79
C LEU A 580 -37.10 13.03 34.21
N LEU A 581 -35.89 13.15 34.75
CA LEU A 581 -34.87 14.08 34.26
C LEU A 581 -34.49 13.81 32.81
N TYR A 582 -34.31 12.55 32.42
CA TYR A 582 -34.03 12.15 31.04
C TYR A 582 -35.19 12.51 30.11
N ALA A 583 -36.44 12.19 30.48
CA ALA A 583 -37.61 12.46 29.64
C ALA A 583 -37.85 13.97 29.44
N VAL A 584 -37.69 14.74 30.52
CA VAL A 584 -37.76 16.22 30.47
C VAL A 584 -36.63 16.77 29.60
N GLY A 585 -35.39 16.31 29.80
CA GLY A 585 -34.23 16.77 29.03
C GLY A 585 -34.34 16.48 27.53
N VAL A 586 -34.75 15.27 27.14
CA VAL A 586 -35.00 14.89 25.73
C VAL A 586 -36.11 15.75 25.12
N GLY A 587 -37.20 15.97 25.87
CA GLY A 587 -38.33 16.77 25.42
C GLY A 587 -37.98 18.25 25.20
N ILE A 588 -37.25 18.84 26.14
CA ILE A 588 -36.79 20.24 26.05
C ILE A 588 -35.80 20.39 24.88
N THR A 589 -34.78 19.53 24.79
CA THR A 589 -33.75 19.63 23.73
C THR A 589 -34.34 19.46 22.34
N LEU A 590 -35.25 18.49 22.15
CA LEU A 590 -35.96 18.30 20.87
C LEU A 590 -36.90 19.47 20.56
N GLY A 591 -37.66 19.94 21.55
CA GLY A 591 -38.58 21.07 21.38
C GLY A 591 -37.84 22.35 20.96
N ILE A 592 -36.73 22.65 21.63
CA ILE A 592 -35.87 23.79 21.29
C ILE A 592 -35.30 23.65 19.87
N TYR A 593 -34.84 22.45 19.48
CA TYR A 593 -34.36 22.19 18.12
C TYR A 593 -35.44 22.48 17.08
N ILE A 594 -36.66 21.96 17.25
CA ILE A 594 -37.76 22.17 16.29
C ILE A 594 -38.11 23.67 16.19
N CYS A 595 -38.16 24.38 17.34
CA CYS A 595 -38.40 25.82 17.36
C CYS A 595 -37.34 26.60 16.59
N ALA A 596 -36.07 26.28 16.80
CA ALA A 596 -34.94 26.98 16.19
C ALA A 596 -34.76 26.65 14.70
N GLU A 597 -35.09 25.44 14.25
CA GLU A 597 -34.94 25.05 12.84
C GLU A 597 -36.13 25.48 11.97
N PHE A 598 -37.36 25.36 12.50
CA PHE A 598 -38.59 25.53 11.70
C PHE A 598 -39.41 26.76 12.06
N PHE A 599 -39.28 27.32 13.27
CA PHE A 599 -40.20 28.36 13.77
C PHE A 599 -39.49 29.60 14.34
N ILE A 600 -38.34 30.00 13.79
CA ILE A 600 -37.54 31.16 14.28
C ILE A 600 -38.36 32.45 14.47
N GLN A 601 -39.32 32.72 13.57
CA GLN A 601 -40.07 33.97 13.53
C GLN A 601 -41.30 34.00 14.46
N ALA A 602 -41.63 32.90 15.14
CA ALA A 602 -42.85 32.76 15.95
C ALA A 602 -42.54 32.48 17.43
N PRO A 603 -42.06 33.47 18.21
CA PRO A 603 -41.61 33.26 19.58
C PRO A 603 -42.72 32.82 20.54
N ILE A 604 -43.97 33.22 20.26
CA ILE A 604 -45.14 32.82 21.06
C ILE A 604 -45.38 31.30 20.95
N LEU A 605 -45.06 30.70 19.80
CA LEU A 605 -45.22 29.26 19.58
C LEU A 605 -44.15 28.44 20.30
N HIS A 606 -43.00 29.04 20.63
CA HIS A 606 -41.87 28.31 21.22
C HIS A 606 -42.21 27.68 22.57
N ALA A 607 -42.83 28.44 23.48
CA ALA A 607 -43.18 27.96 24.81
C ALA A 607 -44.20 26.81 24.74
N LEU A 608 -45.20 26.94 23.88
CA LEU A 608 -46.23 25.91 23.66
C LEU A 608 -45.64 24.65 23.04
N LEU A 609 -44.79 24.78 22.02
CA LEU A 609 -44.20 23.63 21.32
C LEU A 609 -43.21 22.89 22.22
N VAL A 610 -42.34 23.61 22.93
CA VAL A 610 -41.40 22.99 23.90
C VAL A 610 -42.18 22.28 25.01
N GLY A 611 -43.23 22.90 25.55
CA GLY A 611 -44.11 22.28 26.54
C GLY A 611 -44.78 21.00 26.01
N ALA A 612 -45.37 21.05 24.82
CA ALA A 612 -46.04 19.91 24.19
C ALA A 612 -45.06 18.74 23.92
N VAL A 613 -43.89 19.02 23.36
CA VAL A 613 -42.86 18.00 23.10
C VAL A 613 -42.32 17.41 24.41
N THR A 614 -42.21 18.22 25.47
CA THR A 614 -41.81 17.74 26.79
C THR A 614 -42.86 16.82 27.41
N CYS A 615 -44.14 17.19 27.38
CA CYS A 615 -45.23 16.32 27.83
C CYS A 615 -45.29 15.01 27.02
N ALA A 616 -45.14 15.08 25.70
CA ALA A 616 -45.11 13.91 24.83
C ALA A 616 -43.90 13.00 25.14
N SER A 617 -42.71 13.58 25.37
CA SER A 617 -41.51 12.84 25.76
C SER A 617 -41.70 12.12 27.10
N ILE A 618 -42.25 12.79 28.11
CA ILE A 618 -42.60 12.16 29.40
C ILE A 618 -43.55 10.97 29.18
N PHE A 619 -44.62 11.16 28.40
CA PHE A 619 -45.55 10.08 28.10
C PHE A 619 -44.88 8.90 27.40
N VAL A 620 -44.10 9.14 26.34
CA VAL A 620 -43.42 8.08 25.57
C VAL A 620 -42.37 7.34 26.41
N VAL A 621 -41.58 8.05 27.20
CA VAL A 621 -40.54 7.43 28.03
C VAL A 621 -41.16 6.57 29.13
N PHE A 622 -42.22 7.04 29.80
CA PHE A 622 -42.86 6.27 30.86
C PHE A 622 -43.68 5.08 30.32
N THR A 623 -44.16 5.14 29.09
CA THR A 623 -44.88 4.01 28.44
C THR A 623 -43.92 2.95 27.86
N HIS A 624 -42.86 3.36 27.16
CA HIS A 624 -41.96 2.42 26.46
C HIS A 624 -40.71 2.01 27.26
N LEU A 625 -40.36 2.72 28.34
CA LEU A 625 -39.29 2.35 29.27
C LEU A 625 -39.85 2.22 30.70
N PRO A 626 -40.67 1.18 30.98
CA PRO A 626 -41.28 0.98 32.29
C PRO A 626 -40.24 0.70 33.38
N SER A 627 -40.64 0.91 34.64
CA SER A 627 -39.73 0.71 35.77
C SER A 627 -39.50 -0.76 36.00
N SER A 628 -38.24 -1.15 36.22
CA SER A 628 -37.94 -2.52 36.61
C SER A 628 -38.40 -2.85 38.04
N SER A 629 -38.78 -1.83 38.81
CA SER A 629 -39.26 -1.94 40.20
C SER A 629 -40.79 -1.93 40.34
N SER A 630 -41.52 -1.65 39.26
CA SER A 630 -42.99 -1.72 39.23
C SER A 630 -43.42 -2.99 38.49
N PRO A 631 -44.27 -3.85 39.08
CA PRO A 631 -44.71 -5.11 38.47
C PRO A 631 -45.45 -4.91 37.14
#